data_AF-X4Z5Z4-F1
#
_entry.id   AF-X4Z5Z4-F1
#
_cell.length_a   1.000
_cell.length_b   1.000
_cell.length_c   1.000
_cell.angle_alpha   90.00
_cell.angle_beta   90.00
_cell.angle_gamma   90.00
#
_symmetry.space_group_name_H-M   'P 1'
#
loop_
_entity.id
_entity.type
_entity.pdbx_description
1 polymer ?
#
loop_
_entity_poly.entity_id
_entity_poly.type
_entity_poly.pdbx_seq_one_letter_code
_entity_poly.pdbx_strand_id
1 'polypeptide(L)'
;MLAEQMKKETSVENPANDPFAGLTGRTLKFVPLYLLVPVLYGVLFRAAGIPLQWKVFGLGALGWLAALFLRGPLAALVRGLPQERAKLIVGGSSGVLEEGVRLALLSLLAASFPQALSLGQGWAAIEVLFVIVNTLVILSLVKRTDEKAMQAKEILQAQGNLQASPLWGILERIWASAFHIGAALIIAHTPWTAALMIPLHSGFNLGAVRLAKAAPLPVVSLYAAAFGLLTLAAGLLLW
;
A
#
# COMPACT_ATOMS: atom_id res chain seq x y z
N MET A 1 45.51 -10.23 19.21
CA MET A 1 44.80 -10.80 18.03
C MET A 1 43.60 -11.67 18.42
N LEU A 2 43.74 -12.75 19.20
CA LEU A 2 42.57 -13.56 19.64
C LEU A 2 41.58 -12.81 20.56
N ALA A 3 42.07 -11.91 21.42
CA ALA A 3 41.21 -11.08 22.28
C ALA A 3 40.47 -9.96 21.53
N GLU A 4 40.94 -9.57 20.35
CA GLU A 4 40.24 -8.60 19.48
C GLU A 4 39.18 -9.27 18.61
N GLN A 5 39.38 -10.54 18.24
CA GLN A 5 38.35 -11.33 17.54
C GLN A 5 37.18 -11.70 18.45
N MET A 6 37.40 -11.96 19.74
CA MET A 6 36.31 -12.24 20.68
C MET A 6 35.46 -11.02 21.06
N LYS A 7 35.94 -9.79 20.81
CA LYS A 7 35.18 -8.57 21.08
C LYS A 7 34.16 -8.24 19.96
N LYS A 8 34.16 -9.01 18.87
CA LYS A 8 33.30 -8.78 17.70
C LYS A 8 32.04 -9.64 17.66
N GLU A 9 31.85 -10.56 18.61
CA GLU A 9 30.74 -11.53 18.62
C GLU A 9 29.61 -11.24 19.62
N THR A 10 29.62 -10.10 20.31
CA THR A 10 28.50 -9.72 21.20
C THR A 10 28.14 -8.24 21.10
N SER A 11 27.92 -7.75 19.88
CA SER A 11 26.96 -6.66 19.73
C SER A 11 25.56 -7.27 19.81
N VAL A 12 25.13 -7.64 21.02
CA VAL A 12 23.71 -7.85 21.29
C VAL A 12 23.04 -6.55 20.91
N GLU A 13 22.31 -6.55 19.78
CA GLU A 13 21.51 -5.41 19.34
C GLU A 13 20.72 -4.91 20.53
N ASN A 14 20.96 -3.65 20.91
CA ASN A 14 20.30 -3.02 22.03
C ASN A 14 18.78 -3.10 21.77
N PRO A 15 17.96 -3.74 22.63
CA PRO A 15 16.53 -3.89 22.40
C PRO A 15 15.79 -2.54 22.29
N ALA A 16 16.43 -1.44 22.70
CA ALA A 16 15.98 -0.07 22.44
C ALA A 16 16.01 0.35 20.96
N ASN A 17 16.72 -0.37 20.09
CA ASN A 17 16.79 -0.14 18.64
C ASN A 17 15.87 -1.06 17.83
N ASP A 18 15.06 -1.92 18.46
CA ASP A 18 14.08 -2.73 17.72
C ASP A 18 13.00 -1.81 17.15
N PRO A 19 12.95 -1.57 15.82
CA PRO A 19 11.97 -0.66 15.22
C PRO A 19 10.54 -1.19 15.34
N PHE A 20 10.37 -2.43 15.83
CA PHE A 20 9.10 -3.05 16.09
C PHE A 20 8.66 -3.00 17.56
N ALA A 21 9.50 -2.51 18.49
CA ALA A 21 9.18 -2.45 19.92
C ALA A 21 7.95 -1.59 20.26
N GLY A 22 7.55 -0.67 19.36
CA GLY A 22 6.35 0.16 19.47
C GLY A 22 5.05 -0.47 18.94
N LEU A 23 5.14 -1.59 18.19
CA LEU A 23 3.99 -2.33 17.65
C LEU A 23 3.36 -3.20 18.74
N THR A 24 2.70 -2.54 19.68
CA THR A 24 2.04 -3.16 20.83
C THR A 24 0.75 -3.89 20.45
N GLY A 25 0.21 -4.69 21.38
CA GLY A 25 -1.11 -5.33 21.25
C GLY A 25 -2.30 -4.39 21.02
N ARG A 26 -2.08 -3.06 21.07
CA ARG A 26 -3.09 -2.08 20.61
C ARG A 26 -3.37 -2.25 19.13
N THR A 27 -2.39 -2.49 18.27
CA THR A 27 -2.56 -2.61 16.82
C THR A 27 -3.56 -3.71 16.44
N LEU A 28 -3.55 -4.85 17.13
CA LEU A 28 -4.52 -5.95 16.91
C LEU A 28 -5.98 -5.51 17.12
N LYS A 29 -6.24 -4.61 18.07
CA LYS A 29 -7.60 -4.10 18.32
C LYS A 29 -8.13 -3.25 17.17
N PHE A 30 -7.23 -2.66 16.37
CA PHE A 30 -7.59 -1.83 15.22
C PHE A 30 -7.72 -2.63 13.92
N VAL A 31 -7.21 -3.87 13.84
CA VAL A 31 -7.30 -4.71 12.62
C VAL A 31 -8.74 -4.84 12.09
N PRO A 32 -9.78 -5.08 12.92
CA PRO A 32 -11.15 -5.13 12.42
C PRO A 32 -11.61 -3.83 11.74
N LEU A 33 -11.08 -2.67 12.15
CA LEU A 33 -11.43 -1.38 11.56
C LEU A 33 -10.86 -1.21 10.15
N TYR A 34 -9.76 -1.88 9.81
CA TYR A 34 -9.26 -1.89 8.42
C TYR A 34 -10.28 -2.56 7.49
N LEU A 35 -10.90 -3.67 7.92
CA LEU A 35 -11.93 -4.35 7.13
C LEU A 35 -13.19 -3.52 6.91
N LEU A 36 -13.45 -2.53 7.77
CA LEU A 36 -14.57 -1.61 7.56
C LEU A 36 -14.35 -0.72 6.33
N VAL A 37 -13.11 -0.42 5.93
CA VAL A 37 -12.83 0.46 4.79
C VAL A 37 -13.47 -0.04 3.48
N PRO A 38 -13.18 -1.27 2.99
CA PRO A 38 -13.82 -1.77 1.76
C PRO A 38 -15.34 -1.95 1.94
N VAL A 39 -15.81 -2.31 3.14
CA VAL A 39 -17.25 -2.43 3.43
C VAL A 39 -17.95 -1.07 3.30
N LEU A 40 -17.34 0.01 3.81
CA LEU A 40 -17.89 1.37 3.74
C LEU A 40 -18.05 1.83 2.30
N TYR A 41 -17.05 1.64 1.44
CA TYR A 41 -17.18 1.95 0.00
C TYR A 41 -18.25 1.08 -0.67
N GLY A 42 -18.27 -0.22 -0.39
CA GLY A 42 -19.28 -1.12 -0.93
C GLY A 42 -20.71 -0.74 -0.55
N VAL A 43 -20.92 -0.34 0.72
CA VAL A 43 -22.21 0.14 1.22
C VAL A 43 -22.58 1.48 0.59
N LEU A 44 -21.65 2.43 0.51
CA LEU A 44 -21.86 3.74 -0.11
C LEU A 44 -22.33 3.62 -1.56
N PHE A 45 -21.60 2.87 -2.40
CA PHE A 45 -21.98 2.72 -3.81
C PHE A 45 -23.24 1.88 -4.01
N ARG A 46 -23.47 0.87 -3.16
CA ARG A 46 -24.74 0.13 -3.16
C ARG A 46 -25.92 1.02 -2.80
N ALA A 47 -25.77 1.89 -1.81
CA ALA A 47 -26.79 2.86 -1.43
C ALA A 47 -27.07 3.89 -2.54
N ALA A 48 -26.05 4.21 -3.34
CA ALA A 48 -26.18 5.01 -4.56
C ALA A 48 -26.78 4.24 -5.76
N GLY A 49 -27.22 3.00 -5.57
CA GLY A 49 -27.86 2.19 -6.62
C GLY A 49 -26.89 1.50 -7.58
N ILE A 50 -25.60 1.45 -7.27
CA ILE A 50 -24.58 0.85 -8.14
C ILE A 50 -24.21 -0.54 -7.59
N PRO A 51 -24.70 -1.64 -8.19
CA PRO A 51 -24.43 -2.98 -7.68
C PRO A 51 -22.97 -3.38 -7.92
N LEU A 52 -22.38 -4.06 -6.93
CA LEU A 52 -21.03 -4.59 -7.05
C LEU A 52 -20.96 -5.75 -8.04
N GLN A 53 -20.08 -5.66 -9.04
CA GLN A 53 -19.82 -6.75 -9.97
C GLN A 53 -18.68 -7.64 -9.45
N TRP A 54 -19.03 -8.70 -8.72
CA TRP A 54 -18.08 -9.56 -8.02
C TRP A 54 -16.95 -10.14 -8.90
N LYS A 55 -17.23 -10.51 -10.15
CA LYS A 55 -16.20 -11.01 -11.07
C LYS A 55 -15.14 -9.94 -11.36
N VAL A 56 -15.59 -8.71 -11.59
CA VAL A 56 -14.72 -7.57 -11.91
C VAL A 56 -14.01 -7.05 -10.68
N PHE A 57 -14.66 -7.09 -9.51
CA PHE A 57 -14.03 -6.88 -8.22
C PHE A 57 -12.88 -7.88 -7.98
N GLY A 58 -13.13 -9.18 -8.20
CA GLY A 58 -12.08 -10.19 -8.10
C GLY A 58 -10.92 -9.94 -9.07
N LEU A 59 -11.22 -9.52 -10.30
CA LEU A 59 -10.20 -9.15 -11.28
C LEU A 59 -9.38 -7.94 -10.84
N GLY A 60 -10.01 -6.92 -10.23
CA GLY A 60 -9.30 -5.79 -9.63
C GLY A 60 -8.36 -6.22 -8.51
N ALA A 61 -8.80 -7.13 -7.65
CA ALA A 61 -7.97 -7.69 -6.60
C ALA A 61 -6.76 -8.47 -7.16
N LEU A 62 -6.98 -9.31 -8.18
CA LEU A 62 -5.91 -10.04 -8.86
C LEU A 62 -4.95 -9.09 -9.60
N GLY A 63 -5.46 -8.01 -10.19
CA GLY A 63 -4.66 -6.98 -10.85
C GLY A 63 -3.67 -6.31 -9.90
N TRP A 64 -4.13 -5.92 -8.70
CA TRP A 64 -3.23 -5.37 -7.68
C TRP A 64 -2.17 -6.39 -7.24
N LEU A 65 -2.54 -7.66 -7.04
CA LEU A 65 -1.57 -8.71 -6.71
C LEU A 65 -0.53 -8.89 -7.83
N ALA A 66 -0.94 -8.89 -9.09
CA ALA A 66 -0.02 -8.95 -10.23
C ALA A 66 0.95 -7.76 -10.21
N ALA A 67 0.47 -6.53 -9.97
CA ALA A 67 1.30 -5.35 -9.84
C ALA A 67 2.28 -5.44 -8.66
N LEU A 68 1.85 -6.01 -7.52
CA LEU A 68 2.73 -6.29 -6.39
C LEU A 68 3.83 -7.28 -6.76
N PHE A 69 3.49 -8.38 -7.44
CA PHE A 69 4.48 -9.38 -7.86
C PHE A 69 5.50 -8.82 -8.85
N LEU A 70 5.11 -7.88 -9.72
CA LEU A 70 6.04 -7.18 -10.64
C LEU A 70 7.13 -6.36 -9.90
N ARG A 71 6.90 -6.00 -8.63
CA ARG A 71 7.94 -5.36 -7.80
C ARG A 71 9.09 -6.32 -7.49
N GLY A 72 8.85 -7.63 -7.46
CA GLY A 72 9.87 -8.66 -7.19
C GLY A 72 10.99 -8.68 -8.23
N PRO A 73 10.68 -8.84 -9.54
CA PRO A 73 11.64 -8.69 -10.61
C PRO A 73 12.39 -7.36 -10.57
N LEU A 74 11.69 -6.25 -10.31
CA LEU A 74 12.34 -4.95 -10.18
C LEU A 74 13.32 -4.90 -9.00
N ALA A 75 12.93 -5.41 -7.83
CA ALA A 75 13.81 -5.49 -6.67
C ALA A 75 15.07 -6.33 -6.96
N ALA A 76 14.93 -7.42 -7.72
CA ALA A 76 16.05 -8.23 -8.17
C ALA A 76 17.00 -7.45 -9.11
N LEU A 77 16.46 -6.63 -10.01
CA LEU A 77 17.26 -5.78 -10.91
C LEU A 77 18.06 -4.71 -10.16
N VAL A 78 17.53 -4.17 -9.06
CA VAL A 78 18.19 -3.10 -8.29
C VAL A 78 18.97 -3.59 -7.08
N ARG A 79 19.09 -4.91 -6.87
CA ARG A 79 19.72 -5.50 -5.66
C ARG A 79 21.17 -5.08 -5.41
N GLY A 80 21.89 -4.67 -6.46
CA GLY A 80 23.29 -4.22 -6.38
C GLY A 80 23.45 -2.74 -6.02
N LEU A 81 22.36 -1.99 -5.89
CA LEU A 81 22.39 -0.58 -5.54
C LEU A 81 22.40 -0.38 -4.02
N PRO A 82 22.86 0.80 -3.53
CA PRO A 82 22.70 1.18 -2.13
C PRO A 82 21.25 1.06 -1.68
N GLN A 83 21.02 0.55 -0.46
CA GLN A 83 19.69 0.21 0.06
C GLN A 83 18.67 1.36 -0.06
N GLU A 84 19.08 2.59 0.23
CA GLU A 84 18.23 3.78 0.11
C GLU A 84 17.81 4.07 -1.34
N ARG A 85 18.72 3.87 -2.31
CA ARG A 85 18.41 4.01 -3.74
C ARG A 85 17.49 2.89 -4.22
N ALA A 86 17.75 1.65 -3.80
CA ALA A 86 16.89 0.52 -4.14
C ALA A 86 15.46 0.71 -3.62
N LYS A 87 15.30 1.13 -2.35
CA LYS A 87 14.00 1.48 -1.75
C LYS A 87 13.28 2.57 -2.53
N LEU A 88 13.99 3.64 -2.93
CA LEU A 88 13.42 4.74 -3.71
C LEU A 88 12.93 4.25 -5.09
N ILE A 89 13.72 3.43 -5.79
CA ILE A 89 13.33 2.92 -7.12
C ILE A 89 12.15 1.96 -7.02
N VAL A 90 12.20 0.99 -6.10
CA VAL A 90 11.11 0.02 -5.92
C VAL A 90 9.83 0.73 -5.47
N GLY A 91 9.91 1.60 -4.45
CA GLY A 91 8.77 2.39 -3.99
C GLY A 91 8.24 3.36 -5.05
N GLY A 92 9.14 4.05 -5.75
CA GLY A 92 8.81 5.00 -6.82
C GLY A 92 8.26 4.35 -8.08
N SER A 93 8.48 3.06 -8.30
CA SER A 93 7.89 2.30 -9.41
C SER A 93 6.43 1.91 -9.18
N SER A 94 5.90 2.10 -7.96
CA SER A 94 4.54 1.68 -7.59
C SER A 94 3.49 2.20 -8.57
N GLY A 95 3.53 3.48 -8.94
CA GLY A 95 2.64 4.06 -9.93
C GLY A 95 2.77 3.41 -11.30
N VAL A 96 3.99 3.20 -11.80
CA VAL A 96 4.21 2.56 -13.11
C VAL A 96 3.61 1.16 -13.15
N LEU A 97 3.89 0.35 -12.14
CA LEU A 97 3.46 -1.04 -12.09
C LEU A 97 1.95 -1.16 -11.88
N GLU A 98 1.39 -0.38 -10.95
CA GLU A 98 -0.04 -0.46 -10.64
C GLU A 98 -0.92 0.18 -11.70
N GLU A 99 -0.60 1.40 -12.15
CA GLU A 99 -1.37 2.05 -13.20
C GLU A 99 -1.22 1.34 -14.54
N GLY A 100 -0.05 0.75 -14.82
CA GLY A 100 0.18 -0.05 -16.02
C GLY A 100 -0.70 -1.30 -16.07
N VAL A 101 -0.78 -2.06 -14.97
CA VAL A 101 -1.69 -3.21 -14.87
C VAL A 101 -3.15 -2.76 -14.89
N ARG A 102 -3.49 -1.67 -14.20
CA ARG A 102 -4.86 -1.13 -14.19
C ARG A 102 -5.32 -0.72 -15.59
N LEU A 103 -4.48 0.02 -16.32
CA LEU A 103 -4.72 0.39 -17.71
C LEU A 103 -4.95 -0.85 -18.58
N ALA A 104 -4.07 -1.85 -18.50
CA ALA A 104 -4.21 -3.08 -19.27
C ALA A 104 -5.56 -3.77 -19.01
N LEU A 105 -5.93 -3.95 -17.74
CA LEU A 105 -7.21 -4.60 -17.39
C LEU A 105 -8.42 -3.78 -17.85
N LEU A 106 -8.43 -2.47 -17.63
CA LEU A 106 -9.56 -1.61 -18.03
C LEU A 106 -9.71 -1.53 -19.55
N SER A 107 -8.60 -1.48 -20.29
CA SER A 107 -8.61 -1.52 -21.76
C SER A 107 -9.11 -2.86 -22.31
N LEU A 108 -8.72 -3.99 -21.70
CA LEU A 108 -9.19 -5.32 -22.11
C LEU A 108 -10.68 -5.54 -21.82
N LEU A 109 -11.19 -4.94 -20.75
CA LEU A 109 -12.60 -5.05 -20.37
C LEU A 109 -13.53 -4.13 -21.18
N ALA A 110 -12.99 -3.09 -21.84
CA ALA A 110 -13.76 -1.94 -22.33
C ALA A 110 -14.77 -1.45 -21.25
N ALA A 111 -14.23 -1.21 -20.04
CA ALA A 111 -15.02 -1.16 -18.82
C ALA A 111 -16.06 -0.03 -18.81
N SER A 112 -17.33 -0.40 -18.60
CA SER A 112 -18.40 0.52 -18.20
C SER A 112 -18.19 1.10 -16.79
N PHE A 113 -18.91 2.16 -16.43
CA PHE A 113 -18.84 2.77 -15.10
C PHE A 113 -18.94 1.76 -13.94
N PRO A 114 -19.96 0.87 -13.86
CA PRO A 114 -20.06 -0.07 -12.74
C PRO A 114 -18.93 -1.11 -12.73
N GLN A 115 -18.36 -1.44 -13.89
CA GLN A 115 -17.21 -2.34 -14.00
C GLN A 115 -15.93 -1.66 -13.50
N ALA A 116 -15.64 -0.45 -13.96
CA ALA A 116 -14.49 0.34 -13.51
C ALA A 116 -14.55 0.59 -11.99
N LEU A 117 -15.73 0.93 -11.48
CA LEU A 117 -15.97 1.10 -10.05
C LEU A 117 -15.74 -0.19 -9.26
N SER A 118 -16.26 -1.33 -9.75
CA SER A 118 -16.07 -2.64 -9.10
C SER A 118 -14.60 -3.06 -9.12
N LEU A 119 -13.90 -2.82 -10.22
CA LEU A 119 -12.46 -3.09 -10.36
C LEU A 119 -11.67 -2.27 -9.35
N GLY A 120 -11.93 -0.97 -9.26
CA GLY A 120 -11.29 -0.08 -8.28
C GLY A 120 -11.55 -0.48 -6.83
N GLN A 121 -12.79 -0.89 -6.50
CA GLN A 121 -13.12 -1.41 -5.17
C GLN A 121 -12.37 -2.71 -4.84
N GLY A 122 -12.26 -3.62 -5.82
CA GLY A 122 -11.48 -4.86 -5.66
C GLY A 122 -10.01 -4.61 -5.42
N TRP A 123 -9.45 -3.66 -6.17
CA TRP A 123 -8.08 -3.18 -6.04
C TRP A 123 -7.80 -2.64 -4.63
N ALA A 124 -8.66 -1.74 -4.14
CA ALA A 124 -8.55 -1.16 -2.80
C ALA A 124 -8.71 -2.22 -1.70
N ALA A 125 -9.68 -3.13 -1.84
CA ALA A 125 -9.98 -4.14 -0.83
C ALA A 125 -8.84 -5.13 -0.60
N ILE A 126 -8.19 -5.61 -1.67
CA ILE A 126 -7.07 -6.56 -1.54
C ILE A 126 -5.83 -5.90 -0.93
N GLU A 127 -5.61 -4.61 -1.23
CA GLU A 127 -4.51 -3.87 -0.64
C GLU A 127 -4.72 -3.68 0.87
N VAL A 128 -5.95 -3.40 1.31
CA VAL A 128 -6.31 -3.37 2.73
C VAL A 128 -6.03 -4.73 3.38
N LEU A 129 -6.42 -5.83 2.74
CA LEU A 129 -6.13 -7.19 3.24
C LEU A 129 -4.62 -7.45 3.33
N PHE A 130 -3.85 -7.03 2.32
CA PHE A 130 -2.40 -7.16 2.33
C PHE A 130 -1.77 -6.39 3.51
N VAL A 131 -2.23 -5.17 3.79
CA VAL A 131 -1.76 -4.39 4.95
C VAL A 131 -2.10 -5.09 6.27
N ILE A 132 -3.30 -5.66 6.40
CA ILE A 132 -3.68 -6.46 7.58
C ILE A 132 -2.75 -7.67 7.73
N VAL A 133 -2.56 -8.46 6.67
CA VAL A 133 -1.71 -9.66 6.70
C VAL A 133 -0.28 -9.30 7.08
N ASN A 134 0.30 -8.26 6.47
CA ASN A 134 1.63 -7.78 6.83
C ASN A 134 1.72 -7.34 8.29
N THR A 135 0.70 -6.65 8.79
CA THR A 135 0.66 -6.22 10.18
C THR A 135 0.65 -7.42 11.13
N LEU A 136 -0.14 -8.45 10.84
CA LEU A 136 -0.17 -9.69 11.62
C LEU A 136 1.15 -10.46 11.55
N VAL A 137 1.77 -10.53 10.37
CA VAL A 137 3.09 -11.16 10.18
C VAL A 137 4.14 -10.41 11.01
N ILE A 138 4.21 -9.08 10.91
CA ILE A 138 5.12 -8.26 11.70
C ILE A 138 4.91 -8.52 13.20
N LEU A 139 3.67 -8.47 13.69
CA LEU A 139 3.33 -8.73 15.09
C LEU A 139 3.77 -10.13 15.56
N SER A 140 3.64 -11.14 14.69
CA SER A 140 4.10 -12.51 14.98
C SER A 140 5.63 -12.63 15.07
N LEU A 141 6.36 -11.73 14.40
CA LEU A 141 7.82 -11.71 14.34
C LEU A 141 8.44 -10.84 15.44
N VAL A 142 7.76 -9.80 15.95
CA VAL A 142 8.33 -8.84 16.92
C VAL A 142 9.04 -9.56 18.07
N LYS A 143 8.37 -10.54 18.69
CA LYS A 143 8.91 -11.27 19.86
C LYS A 143 9.88 -12.40 19.51
N ARG A 144 10.12 -12.65 18.23
CA ARG A 144 11.00 -13.72 17.75
C ARG A 144 12.39 -13.17 17.44
N THR A 145 13.42 -13.91 17.87
CA THR A 145 14.84 -13.59 17.70
C THR A 145 15.61 -14.70 16.98
N ASP A 146 14.92 -15.70 16.45
CA ASP A 146 15.56 -16.74 15.63
C ASP A 146 16.03 -16.17 14.28
N GLU A 147 17.06 -16.80 13.68
CA GLU A 147 17.70 -16.32 12.44
C GLU A 147 16.68 -16.07 11.31
N LYS A 148 15.69 -16.95 11.17
CA LYS A 148 14.62 -16.78 10.16
C LYS A 148 13.73 -15.58 10.47
N ALA A 149 13.44 -15.33 11.74
CA ALA A 149 12.69 -14.14 12.13
C ALA A 149 13.47 -12.86 11.88
N MET A 150 14.79 -12.85 12.10
CA MET A 150 15.65 -11.70 11.77
C MET A 150 15.70 -11.44 10.26
N GLN A 151 15.90 -12.48 9.44
CA GLN A 151 15.83 -12.36 7.98
C GLN A 151 14.46 -11.83 7.51
N ALA A 152 13.36 -12.33 8.10
CA ALA A 152 12.02 -11.86 7.76
C ALA A 152 11.80 -10.40 8.18
N LYS A 153 12.30 -9.98 9.36
CA LYS A 153 12.27 -8.59 9.82
C LYS A 153 13.04 -7.67 8.86
N GLU A 154 14.21 -8.06 8.39
CA GLU A 154 15.00 -7.29 7.41
C GLU A 154 14.25 -7.13 6.09
N ILE A 155 13.61 -8.20 5.58
CA ILE A 155 12.79 -8.14 4.36
C ILE A 155 11.62 -7.16 4.56
N LEU A 156 10.92 -7.22 5.69
CA LEU A 156 9.79 -6.35 5.99
C LEU A 156 10.20 -4.88 6.18
N GLN A 157 11.35 -4.63 6.80
CA GLN A 157 11.94 -3.29 6.90
C GLN A 157 12.37 -2.75 5.53
N ALA A 158 12.90 -3.60 4.66
CA ALA A 158 13.25 -3.22 3.29
C ALA A 158 12.02 -2.81 2.48
N GLN A 159 10.85 -3.36 2.79
CA GLN A 159 9.56 -2.99 2.20
C GLN A 159 8.96 -1.69 2.79
N GLY A 160 9.61 -1.07 3.79
CA GLY A 160 9.24 0.24 4.33
C GLY A 160 8.04 0.25 5.28
N ASN A 161 7.61 -0.92 5.77
CA ASN A 161 6.30 -1.10 6.39
C ASN A 161 6.33 -1.00 7.93
N LEU A 162 6.83 0.11 8.46
CA LEU A 162 6.85 0.38 9.90
C LEU A 162 5.79 1.45 10.24
N GLN A 163 4.53 1.03 10.38
CA GLN A 163 3.47 1.95 10.79
C GLN A 163 3.60 2.33 12.27
N ALA A 164 3.85 3.61 12.54
CA ALA A 164 3.99 4.15 13.90
C ALA A 164 2.64 4.36 14.63
N SER A 165 1.51 4.36 13.92
CA SER A 165 0.18 4.60 14.51
C SER A 165 -0.92 3.77 13.81
N PRO A 166 -1.70 2.95 14.54
CA PRO A 166 -2.83 2.21 13.96
C PRO A 166 -3.93 3.12 13.39
N LEU A 167 -4.14 4.30 13.99
CA LEU A 167 -5.13 5.26 13.50
C LEU A 167 -4.70 5.85 12.15
N TRP A 168 -3.40 6.15 12.00
CA TRP A 168 -2.85 6.58 10.72
C TRP A 168 -3.13 5.54 9.64
N GLY A 169 -2.83 4.26 9.91
CA GLY A 169 -3.00 3.23 8.92
C GLY A 169 -4.44 3.08 8.44
N ILE A 170 -5.44 3.24 9.31
CA ILE A 170 -6.86 3.23 8.89
C ILE A 170 -7.17 4.43 7.99
N LEU A 171 -6.80 5.65 8.41
CA LEU A 171 -7.04 6.86 7.62
C LEU A 171 -6.36 6.77 6.26
N GLU A 172 -5.11 6.35 6.24
CA GLU A 172 -4.34 6.09 5.02
C GLU A 172 -5.07 5.11 4.11
N ARG A 173 -5.63 4.02 4.63
CA ARG A 173 -6.41 3.07 3.83
C ARG A 173 -7.70 3.66 3.28
N ILE A 174 -8.40 4.52 4.01
CA ILE A 174 -9.60 5.20 3.50
C ILE A 174 -9.23 6.07 2.28
N TRP A 175 -8.15 6.84 2.39
CA TRP A 175 -7.72 7.77 1.36
C TRP A 175 -7.06 7.07 0.16
N ALA A 176 -6.24 6.05 0.40
CA ALA A 176 -5.68 5.20 -0.66
C ALA A 176 -6.80 4.46 -1.42
N SER A 177 -7.82 3.97 -0.72
CA SER A 177 -8.99 3.35 -1.36
C SER A 177 -9.73 4.35 -2.26
N ALA A 178 -9.94 5.59 -1.80
CA ALA A 178 -10.53 6.65 -2.62
C ALA A 178 -9.71 6.88 -3.90
N PHE A 179 -8.38 6.97 -3.75
CA PHE A 179 -7.46 7.16 -4.86
C PHE A 179 -7.57 6.02 -5.88
N HIS A 180 -7.49 4.76 -5.45
CA HIS A 180 -7.55 3.59 -6.35
C HIS A 180 -8.89 3.46 -7.07
N ILE A 181 -9.99 3.73 -6.37
CA ILE A 181 -11.32 3.75 -6.98
C ILE A 181 -11.41 4.86 -8.04
N GLY A 182 -11.01 6.08 -7.68
CA GLY A 182 -11.01 7.22 -8.60
C GLY A 182 -10.11 7.00 -9.81
N ALA A 183 -8.89 6.49 -9.62
CA ALA A 183 -7.95 6.18 -10.69
C ALA A 183 -8.53 5.17 -11.67
N ALA A 184 -9.25 4.14 -11.17
CA ALA A 184 -9.95 3.19 -12.03
C ALA A 184 -11.04 3.86 -12.89
N LEU A 185 -11.83 4.77 -12.31
CA LEU A 185 -12.86 5.52 -13.03
C LEU A 185 -12.25 6.45 -14.09
N ILE A 186 -11.20 7.19 -13.73
CA ILE A 186 -10.50 8.14 -14.62
C ILE A 186 -9.86 7.40 -15.80
N ILE A 187 -9.11 6.33 -15.53
CA ILE A 187 -8.44 5.55 -16.59
C ILE A 187 -9.45 4.82 -17.48
N ALA A 188 -10.55 4.32 -16.91
CA ALA A 188 -11.60 3.67 -17.71
C ALA A 188 -12.25 4.66 -18.68
N HIS A 189 -12.49 5.90 -18.23
CA HIS A 189 -13.10 6.94 -19.06
C HIS A 189 -12.14 7.51 -20.10
N THR A 190 -10.88 7.76 -19.71
CA THR A 190 -9.85 8.32 -20.61
C THR A 190 -8.52 7.60 -20.39
N PRO A 191 -8.25 6.50 -21.12
CA PRO A 191 -7.08 5.64 -20.88
C PRO A 191 -5.73 6.35 -20.85
N TRP A 192 -5.55 7.39 -21.66
CA TRP A 192 -4.31 8.19 -21.72
C TRP A 192 -3.98 8.91 -20.40
N THR A 193 -4.96 9.12 -19.53
CA THR A 193 -4.75 9.69 -18.19
C THR A 193 -3.89 8.80 -17.30
N ALA A 194 -3.70 7.52 -17.64
CA ALA A 194 -2.74 6.64 -16.96
C ALA A 194 -1.33 7.25 -16.93
N ALA A 195 -0.92 7.96 -17.99
CA ALA A 195 0.37 8.66 -18.03
C ALA A 195 0.50 9.74 -16.93
N LEU A 196 -0.60 10.39 -16.55
CA LEU A 196 -0.67 11.34 -15.44
C LEU A 196 -0.84 10.63 -14.09
N MET A 197 -1.63 9.55 -14.04
CA MET A 197 -1.85 8.78 -12.80
C MET A 197 -0.56 8.13 -12.31
N ILE A 198 0.35 7.72 -13.19
CA ILE A 198 1.65 7.13 -12.82
C ILE A 198 2.45 8.06 -11.88
N PRO A 199 2.83 9.29 -12.28
CA PRO A 199 3.59 10.18 -11.41
C PRO A 199 2.77 10.64 -10.20
N LEU A 200 1.45 10.79 -10.33
CA LEU A 200 0.60 11.15 -9.19
C LEU A 200 0.56 10.05 -8.13
N HIS A 201 0.43 8.79 -8.52
CA HIS A 201 0.41 7.64 -7.61
C HIS A 201 1.78 7.45 -6.95
N SER A 202 2.86 7.41 -7.73
CA SER A 202 4.22 7.32 -7.16
C SER A 202 4.53 8.49 -6.24
N GLY A 203 4.11 9.71 -6.63
CA GLY A 203 4.24 10.92 -5.82
C GLY A 203 3.43 10.85 -4.52
N PHE A 204 2.19 10.36 -4.57
CA PHE A 204 1.34 10.11 -3.41
C PHE A 204 2.00 9.16 -2.42
N ASN A 205 2.47 8.00 -2.88
CA ASN A 205 3.09 7.00 -2.01
C ASN A 205 4.39 7.51 -1.37
N LEU A 206 5.30 8.08 -2.18
CA LEU A 206 6.56 8.60 -1.68
C LEU A 206 6.35 9.84 -0.78
N GLY A 207 5.41 10.70 -1.14
CA GLY A 207 5.02 11.88 -0.38
C GLY A 207 4.44 11.50 0.98
N ALA A 208 3.51 10.55 1.03
CA ALA A 208 2.93 10.04 2.27
C ALA A 208 4.00 9.46 3.20
N VAL A 209 4.92 8.64 2.68
CA VAL A 209 6.03 8.07 3.46
C VAL A 209 6.97 9.16 3.98
N ARG A 210 7.31 10.16 3.15
CA ARG A 210 8.18 11.28 3.56
C ARG A 210 7.51 12.16 4.62
N LEU A 211 6.25 12.51 4.42
CA LEU A 211 5.48 13.32 5.36
C LEU A 211 5.25 12.59 6.69
N ALA A 212 4.96 11.29 6.66
CA ALA A 212 4.81 10.48 7.87
C ALA A 212 6.05 10.48 8.77
N LYS A 213 7.24 10.72 8.20
CA LYS A 213 8.50 10.84 8.95
C LYS A 213 8.76 12.24 9.51
N ALA A 214 8.14 13.29 8.94
CA ALA A 214 8.53 14.67 9.18
C ALA A 214 7.40 15.56 9.73
N ALA A 215 6.14 15.14 9.63
CA ALA A 215 4.98 15.97 9.91
C ALA A 215 4.00 15.32 10.91
N PRO A 216 3.22 16.14 11.65
CA PRO A 216 2.16 15.65 12.52
C PRO A 216 1.07 14.90 11.74
N LEU A 217 0.44 13.91 12.38
CA LEU A 217 -0.61 13.06 11.79
C LEU A 217 -1.71 13.81 11.00
N PRO A 218 -2.27 14.94 11.48
CA PRO A 218 -3.28 15.67 10.72
C PRO A 218 -2.80 16.19 9.36
N VAL A 219 -1.53 16.61 9.26
CA VAL A 219 -0.94 17.12 8.01
C VAL A 219 -0.80 15.98 7.00
N VAL A 220 -0.31 14.82 7.43
CA VAL A 220 -0.18 13.63 6.58
C VAL A 220 -1.55 13.15 6.12
N SER A 221 -2.56 13.19 7.01
CA SER A 221 -3.94 12.85 6.65
C SER A 221 -4.58 13.84 5.69
N LEU A 222 -4.35 15.14 5.84
CA LEU A 222 -4.86 16.14 4.92
C LEU A 222 -4.25 15.95 3.52
N TYR A 223 -2.94 15.71 3.45
CA TYR A 223 -2.26 15.38 2.21
C TYR A 223 -2.89 14.16 1.54
N ALA A 224 -3.03 13.05 2.28
CA ALA A 224 -3.58 11.82 1.72
C ALA A 224 -5.04 11.99 1.30
N ALA A 225 -5.85 12.65 2.14
CA ALA A 225 -7.25 12.93 1.85
C ALA A 225 -7.42 13.80 0.60
N ALA A 226 -6.58 14.83 0.42
CA ALA A 226 -6.64 15.68 -0.77
C ALA A 226 -6.43 14.86 -2.05
N PHE A 227 -5.39 14.04 -2.13
CA PHE A 227 -5.15 13.19 -3.30
C PHE A 227 -6.25 12.14 -3.48
N GLY A 228 -6.65 11.45 -2.40
CA GLY A 228 -7.67 10.41 -2.47
C GLY A 228 -9.04 10.95 -2.92
N LEU A 229 -9.50 12.03 -2.29
CA LEU A 229 -10.81 12.61 -2.57
C LEU A 229 -10.85 13.33 -3.92
N LEU A 230 -9.79 14.06 -4.30
CA LEU A 230 -9.75 14.72 -5.61
C LEU A 230 -9.75 13.70 -6.74
N THR A 231 -8.98 12.62 -6.62
CA THR A 231 -8.97 11.54 -7.62
C THR A 231 -10.31 10.83 -7.68
N LEU A 232 -10.94 10.54 -6.53
CA LEU A 232 -12.29 9.94 -6.51
C LEU A 232 -13.35 10.86 -7.11
N ALA A 233 -13.37 12.13 -6.70
CA ALA A 233 -14.32 13.12 -7.19
C ALA A 233 -14.17 13.35 -8.69
N ALA A 234 -12.93 13.52 -9.18
CA ALA A 234 -12.66 13.63 -10.61
C ALA A 234 -13.12 12.38 -11.37
N GLY A 235 -12.86 11.19 -10.83
CA GLY A 235 -13.34 9.93 -11.40
C GLY A 235 -14.86 9.86 -11.47
N LEU A 236 -15.57 10.28 -10.44
CA LEU A 236 -17.04 10.29 -10.42
C LEU A 236 -17.62 11.36 -11.36
N LEU A 237 -17.01 12.53 -11.46
CA LEU A 237 -17.49 13.64 -12.31
C LEU A 237 -17.33 13.40 -13.81
N LEU A 238 -16.53 12.41 -14.22
CA LEU A 238 -16.37 12.03 -15.62
C LEU A 238 -17.50 11.14 -16.16
N TRP A 239 -18.39 10.63 -15.30
CA TRP A 239 -19.46 9.69 -15.65
C TRP A 239 -20.84 10.25 -15.30
#